data_AF-A0A6F9CS26-F1
#
_entry.id   AF-A0A6F9CS26-F1
#
_cell.length_a   1.000
_cell.length_b   1.000
_cell.length_c   1.000
_cell.angle_alpha   90.00
_cell.angle_beta   90.00
_cell.angle_gamma   90.00
#
_symmetry.space_group_name_H-M   'P 1'
#
loop_
_entity.id
_entity.type
_entity.pdbx_description
1 polymer ?
#
loop_
_entity_poly.entity_id
_entity_poly.type
_entity_poly.pdbx_seq_one_letter_code
_entity_poly.pdbx_strand_id
1 'polypeptide(L)' 'MIASDGQLKAGETAAIIARELSEQTKSNLQAGDITYTVKAMGQLVDLLDVQLRNLTPGGKDSAARSLNK' A
#
# COMPACT_ATOMS: atom_id res chain seq x y z
N MET A 1 3.51 17.06 21.08
CA MET A 1 2.42 16.18 20.62
C MET A 1 2.77 15.77 19.20
N ILE A 2 3.53 14.69 19.05
CA ILE A 2 4.02 14.18 17.75
C ILE A 2 3.09 13.04 17.38
N ALA A 3 2.51 13.10 16.19
CA ALA A 3 1.57 12.11 15.69
C ALA A 3 2.20 10.70 15.74
N SER A 4 1.39 9.74 16.16
CA SER A 4 1.77 8.35 16.41
C SER A 4 2.33 7.67 15.15
N ASP A 5 3.61 7.30 15.21
CA ASP A 5 4.45 6.68 14.17
C ASP A 5 4.01 5.27 13.72
N GLY A 6 2.79 4.86 14.06
CA GLY A 6 2.20 3.54 13.78
C GLY A 6 1.30 3.49 12.54
N GLN A 7 0.80 4.63 12.05
CA GLN A 7 -0.02 4.69 10.84
C GLN A 7 0.77 5.07 9.57
N LEU A 8 1.94 5.69 9.74
CA LEU A 8 2.75 6.20 8.63
C LEU A 8 3.45 5.08 7.83
N LYS A 9 3.88 3.98 8.49
CA LYS A 9 4.73 2.97 7.84
C LYS A 9 4.01 2.01 6.88
N ALA A 10 2.70 1.86 6.99
CA ALA A 10 1.96 0.97 6.10
C ALA A 10 1.73 1.65 4.73
N GLY A 11 1.07 2.81 4.67
CA GLY A 11 0.74 3.46 3.39
C GLY A 11 1.93 4.07 2.63
N GLU A 12 3.04 4.40 3.31
CA GLU A 12 4.23 4.96 2.65
C GLU A 12 4.88 3.98 1.67
N THR A 13 4.89 2.68 1.97
CA THR A 13 5.65 1.72 1.15
C THR A 13 5.06 1.57 -0.26
N ALA A 14 3.72 1.49 -0.42
CA ALA A 14 3.16 1.42 -1.77
C ALA A 14 3.32 2.75 -2.50
N ALA A 15 3.08 3.88 -1.83
CA ALA A 15 3.22 5.20 -2.43
C ALA A 15 4.65 5.48 -2.94
N ILE A 16 5.68 5.06 -2.21
CA ILE A 16 7.09 5.20 -2.63
C ILE A 16 7.38 4.33 -3.85
N ILE A 17 6.99 3.05 -3.83
CA ILE A 17 7.19 2.13 -4.97
C ILE A 17 6.46 2.64 -6.22
N ALA A 18 5.23 3.15 -6.04
CA ALA A 18 4.45 3.74 -7.13
C ALA A 18 5.19 4.92 -7.78
N ARG A 19 5.79 5.78 -6.96
CA ARG A 19 6.58 6.93 -7.42
C ARG A 19 7.82 6.49 -8.18
N GLU A 20 8.57 5.53 -7.64
CA GLU A 20 9.78 5.00 -8.29
C GLU A 20 9.45 4.34 -9.63
N LEU A 21 8.39 3.52 -9.67
CA LEU A 21 7.92 2.90 -10.91
C LEU A 21 7.49 3.96 -11.93
N SER A 22 6.79 5.00 -11.48
CA SER A 22 6.41 6.14 -12.33
C SER A 22 7.63 6.85 -12.92
N GLU A 23 8.67 7.13 -12.13
CA GLU A 23 9.90 7.76 -12.64
C GLU A 23 10.61 6.87 -13.66
N GLN A 24 10.66 5.55 -13.45
CA GLN A 24 11.27 4.61 -14.41
C GLN A 24 10.54 4.63 -15.76
N THR A 25 9.20 4.76 -15.75
CA THR A 25 8.39 4.80 -16.98
C THR A 25 8.52 6.07 -17.81
N LYS A 26 9.15 7.13 -17.27
CA LYS A 26 9.42 8.36 -18.03
C LYS A 26 10.65 8.24 -18.94
N SER A 27 11.45 7.19 -18.75
CA SER A 27 12.62 6.89 -19.58
C SER A 27 12.23 6.11 -20.84
N ASN A 28 13.19 5.86 -21.73
CA ASN A 28 12.92 5.13 -22.96
C ASN A 28 12.64 3.65 -22.65
N LEU A 29 11.41 3.19 -22.90
CA LEU A 29 10.96 1.85 -22.55
C LEU A 29 11.16 0.86 -23.71
N GLN A 30 11.65 -0.33 -23.39
CA GLN A 30 11.64 -1.49 -24.29
C GLN A 30 10.36 -2.32 -24.06
N ALA A 31 10.03 -3.20 -25.01
CA ALA A 31 8.83 -4.05 -24.91
C ALA A 31 8.82 -4.93 -23.63
N GLY A 32 9.99 -5.36 -23.16
CA GLY A 32 10.14 -6.09 -21.89
C GLY A 32 9.80 -5.23 -20.68
N ASP A 33 10.18 -3.95 -20.69
CA ASP A 33 9.93 -3.01 -19.60
C ASP A 33 8.42 -2.72 -19.47
N ILE A 34 7.68 -2.69 -20.57
CA ILE A 34 6.21 -2.52 -20.55
C ILE A 34 5.56 -3.71 -19.83
N THR A 35 5.92 -4.94 -20.23
CA THR A 35 5.36 -6.16 -19.63
C THR A 35 5.71 -6.26 -18.14
N TYR A 36 6.95 -5.92 -17.79
CA TYR A 36 7.41 -5.85 -16.41
C TYR A 36 6.64 -4.80 -15.60
N THR A 37 6.51 -3.58 -16.12
CA THR A 37 5.83 -2.46 -15.43
C THR A 37 4.36 -2.78 -15.15
N VAL A 38 3.66 -3.38 -16.11
CA VAL A 38 2.25 -3.79 -15.91
C VAL A 38 2.13 -4.84 -14.79
N LYS A 39 3.06 -5.81 -14.76
CA LYS A 39 3.08 -6.81 -13.68
C LYS A 39 3.39 -6.16 -12.32
N ALA A 40 4.33 -5.23 -12.27
CA ALA A 40 4.69 -4.50 -11.05
C ALA A 40 3.51 -3.65 -10.54
N MET A 41 2.75 -3.01 -11.43
CA MET A 41 1.52 -2.29 -11.05
C MET A 41 0.48 -3.21 -10.42
N GLY A 42 0.33 -4.46 -10.90
CA GLY A 42 -0.54 -5.44 -10.26
C GLY A 42 -0.13 -5.74 -8.82
N GLN A 43 1.15 -6.00 -8.59
CA GLN A 43 1.70 -6.25 -7.25
C GLN A 43 1.55 -5.04 -6.32
N LEU A 44 1.67 -3.84 -6.87
CA LEU A 44 1.50 -2.59 -6.15
C LEU A 44 0.05 -2.39 -5.67
N VAL A 45 -0.93 -2.77 -6.49
CA VAL A 45 -2.36 -2.75 -6.11
C VAL A 45 -2.63 -3.73 -4.96
N ASP A 46 -2.08 -4.94 -5.03
CA ASP A 46 -2.21 -5.93 -3.96
C ASP A 46 -1.61 -5.43 -2.64
N LEU A 47 -0.42 -4.81 -2.71
CA LEU A 47 0.25 -4.21 -1.56
C LEU A 47 -0.58 -3.07 -0.96
N LEU A 48 -1.14 -2.20 -1.80
CA LEU A 48 -1.99 -1.09 -1.36
C LEU A 48 -3.27 -1.61 -0.70
N ASP A 49 -3.89 -2.67 -1.21
CA ASP A 49 -5.05 -3.31 -0.58
C ASP A 49 -4.72 -3.78 0.85
N VAL A 50 -3.60 -4.50 1.02
CA VAL A 50 -3.14 -4.94 2.35
C VAL A 50 -2.93 -3.76 3.29
N GLN A 51 -2.32 -2.67 2.81
CA GLN A 51 -2.09 -1.46 3.60
C GLN A 51 -3.40 -0.78 4.01
N LEU A 52 -4.35 -0.63 3.09
CA LEU A 52 -5.67 -0.04 3.36
C LEU A 52 -6.48 -0.89 4.35
N ARG A 53 -6.43 -2.21 4.22
CA ARG A 53 -7.07 -3.14 5.16
C ARG A 53 -6.47 -3.07 6.56
N ASN A 54 -5.16 -2.85 6.66
CA ASN A 54 -4.48 -2.64 7.94
C ASN A 54 -4.79 -1.28 8.57
N LEU A 55 -5.11 -0.27 7.76
CA LEU A 55 -5.54 1.06 8.23
C LEU A 55 -7.03 1.11 8.61
N THR A 56 -7.84 0.15 8.17
CA THR A 56 -9.28 0.08 8.47
C THR A 56 -9.51 -0.68 9.80
N PRO A 57 -9.78 -0.01 10.94
CA PRO A 57 -9.83 -0.67 12.25
C PRO A 57 -11.13 -1.46 12.51
N GLY A 58 -12.09 -1.44 11.58
CA GLY A 58 -13.49 -1.84 11.79
C GLY A 58 -13.75 -3.31 12.14
N GLY A 59 -12.73 -4.18 12.16
CA GLY A 59 -12.88 -5.61 12.44
C GLY A 59 -12.15 -6.16 13.67
N LYS A 60 -11.27 -5.39 14.33
CA LYS A 60 -10.45 -5.93 15.44
C LYS A 60 -10.92 -5.53 16.85
N ASP A 61 -11.55 -4.36 17.02
CA ASP A 61 -12.01 -3.91 18.35
C ASP A 61 -13.50 -4.14 18.62
N SER A 62 -14.32 -4.35 17.58
CA SER A 62 -15.78 -4.53 17.74
C SER A 62 -16.13 -5.84 18.47
N ALA A 63 -15.30 -6.89 18.31
CA ALA A 63 -15.47 -8.17 18.99
C ALA A 63 -14.90 -8.19 20.42
N ALA A 64 -13.98 -7.28 20.77
CA ALA A 64 -13.43 -7.16 22.12
C ALA A 64 -14.36 -6.36 23.06
N ARG A 65 -15.25 -5.53 22.50
CA ARG A 65 -16.15 -4.66 23.29
C ARG A 65 -17.53 -5.27 23.56
N SER A 66 -17.96 -6.29 22.82
CA SER A 66 -19.27 -6.95 23.02
C SER A 66 -19.27 -8.03 24.11
N LEU A 67 -18.12 -8.32 24.73
CA LEU A 67 -17.98 -9.29 25.83
C LEU A 67 -18.22 -8.67 27.23
N ASN A 68 -18.69 -7.44 27.30
CA ASN A 68 -19.07 -6.80 28.56
C ASN A 68 -20.50 -6.26 28.46
N LYS A 69 -21.47 -7.16 28.43
CA LYS A 69 -22.88 -6.85 28.69
C LYS A 69 -23.47 -7.87 29.65
#